data_AF-A0A699SAP4-F1
#
_entry.id   AF-A0A699SAP4-F1
#
_cell.length_a   1.000
_cell.length_b   1.000
_cell.length_c   1.000
_cell.angle_alpha   90.00
_cell.angle_beta   90.00
_cell.angle_gamma   90.00
#
_symmetry.space_group_name_H-M   'P 1'
#
loop_
_entity.id
_entity.type
_entity.pdbx_description
1 polymer ?
#
loop_
_entity_poly.entity_id
_entity_poly.type
_entity_poly.pdbx_seq_one_letter_code
_entity_poly.pdbx_strand_id
1 'polypeptide(L)'
;LQISQNPKGIFINQSKYALESLKKYGSESCDPMDTPMVEKSKLDEDKEGKAVDPSHYRGMIGTLLYLTASRPDLQFAICMCARY
;
A
#
# COMPACT_ATOMS: atom_id res chain seq x y z
N LEU A 1 14.15 -3.64 -3.80
CA LEU A 1 14.94 -3.08 -2.67
C LEU A 1 15.99 -2.14 -3.22
N GLN A 2 16.22 -1.00 -2.55
CA GLN A 2 17.29 -0.05 -2.85
C GLN A 2 18.25 0.02 -1.66
N ILE A 3 19.53 0.22 -1.95
CA ILE A 3 20.57 0.46 -0.96
C ILE A 3 21.01 1.91 -1.10
N SER A 4 20.93 2.68 -0.02
CA SER A 4 21.50 4.02 0.09
C SER A 4 22.61 4.02 1.15
N GLN A 5 23.79 4.49 0.79
CA GLN A 5 24.94 4.57 1.69
C GLN A 5 25.22 6.04 2.01
N ASN A 6 25.45 6.34 3.27
CA ASN A 6 25.87 7.66 3.72
C ASN A 6 26.83 7.53 4.92
N PRO A 7 27.45 8.61 5.41
CA PRO A 7 28.40 8.53 6.54
C PRO A 7 27.82 7.94 7.84
N LYS A 8 26.49 7.90 8.00
CA LYS A 8 25.81 7.28 9.15
C LYS A 8 25.60 5.77 8.98
N GLY A 9 25.80 5.23 7.77
CA GLY A 9 25.72 3.80 7.49
C GLY A 9 25.00 3.45 6.20
N ILE A 10 24.63 2.17 6.11
CA ILE A 10 23.91 1.58 4.98
C ILE A 10 22.43 1.49 5.33
N PHE A 11 21.60 2.06 4.48
CA PHE A 11 20.14 2.05 4.59
C PHE A 11 19.55 1.22 3.46
N ILE A 12 18.69 0.27 3.81
CA ILE A 12 17.92 -0.50 2.85
C ILE A 12 16.50 0.07 2.85
N ASN A 13 15.98 0.43 1.69
CA ASN A 13 14.64 1.01 1.56
C ASN A 13 13.92 0.49 0.30
N GLN A 14 12.63 0.83 0.20
CA GLN A 14 11.77 0.52 -0.95
C GLN A 14 11.11 1.78 -1.53
N SER A 15 11.65 2.98 -1.28
CA SER A 15 10.98 4.24 -1.58
C SER A 15 10.63 4.39 -3.07
N LYS A 16 11.52 3.97 -3.98
CA LYS A 16 11.22 4.00 -5.42
C LYS A 16 10.09 3.03 -5.79
N TYR A 17 10.07 1.83 -5.18
CA TYR A 17 8.99 0.87 -5.42
C TYR A 17 7.65 1.40 -4.90
N ALA A 18 7.63 2.02 -3.71
CA ALA A 18 6.44 2.66 -3.16
C ALA A 18 5.89 3.74 -4.10
N LEU A 19 6.74 4.64 -4.59
CA LEU A 19 6.35 5.71 -5.51
C LEU A 19 5.85 5.18 -6.85
N GLU A 20 6.52 4.19 -7.44
CA GLU A 20 6.08 3.55 -8.68
C GLU A 20 4.73 2.82 -8.50
N SER A 21 4.50 2.24 -7.33
CA SER A 21 3.23 1.59 -6.98
C SER A 21 2.09 2.59 -6.92
N LEU A 22 2.28 3.73 -6.24
CA LEU A 22 1.28 4.80 -6.18
C LEU A 22 0.94 5.32 -7.58
N LYS A 23 1.96 5.53 -8.44
CA LYS A 23 1.78 5.94 -9.83
C LYS A 23 0.96 4.94 -10.64
N LYS A 24 1.28 3.65 -10.50
CA LYS A 24 0.61 2.56 -11.23
C LYS A 24 -0.90 2.52 -10.99
N TYR A 25 -1.34 2.88 -9.80
CA TYR A 25 -2.75 2.85 -9.39
C TYR A 25 -3.39 4.24 -9.28
N GLY A 26 -2.69 5.29 -9.74
CA GLY A 26 -3.23 6.67 -9.76
C GLY A 26 -3.39 7.32 -8.39
N SER A 27 -2.64 6.87 -7.38
CA SER A 27 -2.71 7.36 -5.99
C SER A 27 -1.59 8.34 -5.64
N GLU A 28 -0.90 8.90 -6.62
CA GLU A 28 0.24 9.82 -6.41
C GLU A 28 -0.17 11.21 -5.86
N SER A 29 -1.43 11.61 -6.09
CA SER A 29 -2.01 12.86 -5.61
C SER A 29 -2.86 12.68 -4.35
N CYS A 30 -2.93 11.48 -3.79
CA CYS A 30 -3.65 11.24 -2.54
C CYS A 30 -2.95 11.93 -1.37
N ASP A 31 -3.75 12.52 -0.48
CA ASP A 31 -3.23 13.14 0.74
C ASP A 31 -2.58 12.07 1.65
N PRO A 32 -1.41 12.37 2.24
CA PRO A 32 -0.78 11.46 3.18
C PRO A 32 -1.62 11.35 4.46
N MET A 33 -1.70 10.13 4.99
CA MET A 33 -2.40 9.84 6.24
C MET A 33 -1.44 9.15 7.22
N ASP A 34 -1.38 9.64 8.45
CA ASP A 34 -0.51 9.08 9.50
C ASP A 34 -1.00 7.72 10.00
N THR A 35 -2.31 7.49 9.95
CA THR A 35 -2.94 6.24 10.38
C THR A 35 -3.31 5.40 9.16
N PRO A 36 -2.70 4.21 8.95
CA PRO A 36 -2.98 3.37 7.78
C PRO A 36 -4.44 2.91 7.66
N MET A 37 -5.07 2.59 8.80
CA MET A 37 -6.48 2.21 8.89
C MET A 37 -6.95 2.34 10.35
N VAL A 38 -8.19 2.76 10.57
CA VAL A 38 -8.81 2.82 11.90
C VAL A 38 -9.13 1.39 12.38
N GLU A 39 -8.80 1.04 13.62
CA GLU A 39 -8.89 -0.33 14.17
C GLU A 39 -10.28 -0.99 14.03
N LYS A 40 -11.35 -0.20 13.94
CA LYS A 40 -12.74 -0.67 13.86
C LYS A 40 -13.40 -0.37 12.51
N SER A 41 -12.61 -0.15 11.47
CA SER A 41 -13.14 0.02 10.12
C SER A 41 -13.87 -1.26 9.67
N LYS A 42 -15.18 -1.15 9.46
CA LYS A 42 -15.94 -2.14 8.69
C LYS A 42 -15.84 -1.76 7.22
N LEU A 43 -15.43 -2.73 6.41
CA LEU A 43 -15.50 -2.60 4.96
C LEU A 43 -16.83 -3.22 4.53
N ASP A 44 -17.67 -2.40 3.90
CA ASP A 44 -18.98 -2.77 3.40
C ASP A 44 -19.04 -2.49 1.89
N GLU A 45 -19.98 -3.14 1.20
CA GLU A 45 -20.18 -2.96 -0.23
C GLU A 45 -20.70 -1.55 -0.54
N ASP A 46 -20.06 -0.87 -1.48
CA ASP A 46 -20.57 0.35 -2.07
C ASP A 46 -21.51 0.00 -3.25
N LYS A 47 -22.83 0.00 -2.98
CA LYS A 47 -23.86 -0.34 -3.97
C LYS A 47 -23.97 0.68 -5.11
N GLU A 48 -23.56 1.92 -4.87
CA GLU A 48 -23.52 2.98 -5.88
C GLU A 48 -22.13 3.11 -6.51
N GLY A 49 -21.17 2.34 -6.00
CA GLY A 49 -19.79 2.33 -6.42
C GLY A 49 -19.59 1.78 -7.82
N LYS A 50 -18.47 2.19 -8.43
CA LYS A 50 -18.05 1.62 -9.71
C LYS A 50 -17.50 0.22 -9.49
N ALA A 51 -17.95 -0.73 -10.29
CA ALA A 51 -17.35 -2.06 -10.32
C ALA A 51 -15.85 -1.96 -10.64
N VAL A 52 -15.04 -2.62 -9.83
CA VAL A 52 -13.58 -2.70 -10.01
C VAL A 52 -13.24 -4.04 -10.64
N ASP A 53 -12.30 -4.04 -11.58
CA ASP A 53 -11.77 -5.29 -12.13
C ASP A 53 -11.06 -6.12 -11.03
N PRO A 54 -11.47 -7.38 -10.77
CA PRO A 54 -10.87 -8.18 -9.71
C PRO A 54 -9.37 -8.43 -9.89
N SER A 55 -8.89 -8.55 -11.12
CA SER A 55 -7.46 -8.78 -11.39
C SER A 55 -6.64 -7.53 -11.07
N HIS A 56 -7.15 -6.36 -11.43
CA HIS A 56 -6.58 -5.06 -11.07
C HIS A 56 -6.50 -4.89 -9.56
N TYR A 57 -7.59 -5.18 -8.84
CA TYR A 57 -7.64 -5.10 -7.37
C TYR A 57 -6.63 -6.04 -6.70
N ARG A 58 -6.63 -7.33 -7.08
CA ARG A 58 -5.67 -8.31 -6.54
C ARG A 58 -4.22 -7.95 -6.86
N GLY A 59 -3.97 -7.37 -8.03
CA GLY A 59 -2.66 -6.84 -8.40
C GLY A 59 -2.20 -5.69 -7.50
N MET A 60 -3.13 -4.79 -7.11
CA MET A 60 -2.86 -3.72 -6.16
C MET A 60 -2.54 -4.28 -4.77
N ILE A 61 -3.35 -5.21 -4.25
CA ILE A 61 -3.09 -5.88 -2.98
C ILE A 61 -1.73 -6.59 -2.96
N GLY A 62 -1.38 -7.32 -4.04
CA GLY A 62 -0.08 -7.98 -4.14
C GLY A 62 1.10 -6.99 -4.16
N THR A 63 0.93 -5.84 -4.81
CA THR A 63 1.93 -4.76 -4.83
C THR A 63 2.12 -4.18 -3.41
N LEU A 64 1.03 -3.92 -2.69
CA LEU A 64 1.07 -3.43 -1.32
C LEU A 64 1.66 -4.46 -0.34
N LEU A 65 1.39 -5.75 -0.54
CA LEU A 65 1.96 -6.81 0.30
C LEU A 65 3.49 -6.83 0.24
N TYR A 66 4.11 -6.47 -0.90
CA TYR A 66 5.56 -6.36 -0.98
C TYR A 66 6.13 -5.22 -0.12
N LEU A 67 5.36 -4.15 0.10
CA LEU A 67 5.75 -3.01 0.94
C LEU A 67 5.80 -3.36 2.43
N THR A 68 5.07 -4.38 2.90
CA THR A 68 5.06 -4.73 4.34
C THR A 68 6.44 -5.13 4.86
N ALA A 69 7.35 -5.56 3.98
CA ALA A 69 8.73 -5.87 4.32
C ALA A 69 9.51 -4.65 4.83
N SER A 70 9.16 -3.43 4.38
CA SER A 70 9.78 -2.18 4.84
C SER A 70 8.84 -1.29 5.66
N ARG A 71 7.52 -1.54 5.59
CA ARG A 71 6.45 -0.80 6.27
C ARG A 71 5.49 -1.78 6.97
N PRO A 72 5.93 -2.43 8.06
CA PRO A 72 5.13 -3.43 8.77
C PRO A 72 3.84 -2.83 9.38
N ASP A 73 3.82 -1.52 9.63
CA ASP A 73 2.65 -0.78 10.11
C ASP A 73 1.45 -0.87 9.15
N LEU A 74 1.68 -1.08 7.85
CA LEU A 74 0.63 -1.25 6.84
C LEU A 74 -0.01 -2.65 6.84
N GLN A 75 0.60 -3.63 7.51
CA GLN A 75 0.23 -5.05 7.38
C GLN A 75 -1.23 -5.29 7.72
N PHE A 76 -1.73 -4.71 8.82
CA PHE A 76 -3.12 -4.88 9.23
C PHE A 76 -4.10 -4.38 8.16
N ALA A 77 -3.88 -3.17 7.64
CA ALA A 77 -4.74 -2.56 6.63
C ALA A 77 -4.77 -3.40 5.34
N ILE A 78 -3.61 -3.85 4.87
CA ILE A 78 -3.50 -4.66 3.65
C ILE A 78 -4.17 -6.02 3.83
N CYS A 79 -3.96 -6.68 4.97
CA CYS A 79 -4.59 -7.97 5.27
C CYS A 79 -6.11 -7.87 5.43
N MET A 80 -6.63 -6.73 5.91
CA MET A 80 -8.08 -6.48 5.95
C MET A 80 -8.64 -6.34 4.53
N CYS A 81 -8.00 -5.53 3.68
CA CYS A 81 -8.42 -5.34 2.29
C CYS A 81 -8.35 -6.65 1.48
N ALA A 82 -7.30 -7.46 1.66
CA ALA A 82 -7.09 -8.71 0.93
C ALA A 82 -8.20 -9.77 1.12
N ARG A 83 -9.11 -9.61 2.08
CA ARG A 83 -10.22 -10.54 2.34
C ARG A 83 -11.40 -10.33 1.38
N TYR A 84 -11.49 -9.14 0.78
CA TYR A 84 -12.57 -8.72 -0.10
C TYR A 84 -12.11 -8.79 -1.56
#